data_AF-A0A7W9SUP0-F1
#
_entry.id   AF-A0A7W9SUP0-F1
#
_cell.length_a   1.000
_cell.length_b   1.000
_cell.length_c   1.000
_cell.angle_alpha   90.00
_cell.angle_beta   90.00
_cell.angle_gamma   90.00
#
_symmetry.space_group_name_H-M   'P 1'
#
loop_
_entity.id
_entity.type
_entity.pdbx_description
1 polymer ?
#
loop_
_entity_poly.entity_id
_entity_poly.type
_entity_poly.pdbx_seq_one_letter_code
_entity_poly.pdbx_strand_id
1 'polypeptide(L)'
;MAERRWFAVHVLLTTELLEGDLGYLPVWENIYLVHAASHDEAWERAEQLGLEEARVGSEGLTFDERPARWRFVGVRNVVGLLEGAPRDGDEVTWVQYSVKDMADLESLLQGRPVRVVCEPGGLEENGDAYHPELLG
;
A
#
# COMPACT_ATOMS: atom_id res chain seq x y z
N MET A 1 1.31 -17.60 26.64
CA MET A 1 1.35 -16.30 25.95
C MET A 1 1.19 -16.58 24.47
N ALA A 2 0.36 -15.85 23.74
CA ALA A 2 0.26 -16.01 22.29
C ALA A 2 1.61 -15.65 21.66
N GLU A 3 2.09 -16.49 20.74
CA GLU A 3 3.30 -16.23 19.98
C GLU A 3 3.05 -15.04 19.05
N ARG A 4 3.88 -14.00 19.18
CA ARG A 4 3.82 -12.84 18.29
C ARG A 4 4.60 -13.12 17.03
N ARG A 5 4.09 -12.61 15.91
CA ARG A 5 4.65 -12.76 14.58
C ARG A 5 4.75 -11.38 13.93
N TRP A 6 5.62 -11.27 12.94
CA TRP A 6 5.69 -10.07 12.13
C TRP A 6 4.63 -10.13 11.04
N PHE A 7 4.04 -8.98 10.75
CA PHE A 7 3.11 -8.76 9.66
C PHE A 7 3.61 -7.57 8.84
N ALA A 8 3.51 -7.64 7.52
CA ALA A 8 3.60 -6.48 6.64
C ALA A 8 2.18 -5.92 6.43
N VAL A 9 1.97 -4.66 6.76
CA VAL A 9 0.65 -4.02 6.67
C VAL A 9 0.71 -2.89 5.65
N HIS A 10 -0.26 -2.86 4.73
CA HIS A 10 -0.32 -1.95 3.61
C HIS A 10 -1.34 -0.84 3.91
N VAL A 11 -0.84 0.35 4.24
CA VAL A 11 -1.64 1.49 4.67
C VAL A 11 -1.76 2.49 3.52
N LEU A 12 -2.99 2.81 3.13
CA LEU A 12 -3.27 3.75 2.05
C LEU A 12 -3.52 5.16 2.60
N LEU A 13 -2.78 6.13 2.05
CA LEU A 13 -2.99 7.55 2.25
C LEU A 13 -3.27 8.23 0.92
N THR A 14 -4.03 9.32 0.95
CA THR A 14 -4.20 10.23 -0.18
C THR A 14 -3.89 11.64 0.27
N THR A 15 -3.47 12.49 -0.67
CA THR A 15 -3.41 13.92 -0.42
C THR A 15 -4.78 14.55 -0.65
N GLU A 16 -5.17 15.45 0.25
CA GLU A 16 -6.34 16.31 0.12
C GLU A 16 -5.88 17.76 0.21
N LEU A 17 -6.29 18.59 -0.76
CA LEU A 17 -6.02 20.01 -0.70
C LEU A 17 -6.92 20.67 0.36
N LEU A 18 -6.38 21.64 1.08
CA LEU A 18 -7.18 22.40 2.05
C LEU A 18 -8.23 23.29 1.36
N GLU A 19 -7.96 23.69 0.13
CA GLU A 19 -8.87 24.47 -0.72
C GLU A 19 -8.91 23.94 -2.15
N GLY A 20 -10.13 23.68 -2.64
CA GLY A 20 -10.39 23.15 -3.99
C GLY A 20 -10.20 21.63 -4.09
N ASP A 21 -10.14 21.12 -5.33
CA ASP A 21 -9.90 19.71 -5.63
C ASP A 21 -8.75 19.53 -6.64
N LEU A 22 -8.21 18.30 -6.70
CA LEU A 22 -7.14 17.91 -7.63
C LEU A 22 -7.68 17.37 -8.96
N GLY A 23 -8.98 17.05 -9.06
CA GLY A 23 -9.55 16.30 -10.18
C GLY A 23 -9.12 14.82 -10.27
N TYR A 24 -8.22 14.36 -9.39
CA TYR A 24 -7.79 12.96 -9.23
C TYR A 24 -7.38 12.70 -7.78
N LEU A 25 -7.14 11.43 -7.42
CA LEU A 25 -6.70 11.02 -6.09
C LEU A 25 -5.29 10.42 -6.16
N PRO A 26 -4.23 11.18 -5.80
CA PRO A 26 -2.91 10.57 -5.66
C PRO A 26 -2.90 9.69 -4.42
N VAL A 27 -2.48 8.43 -4.57
CA VAL A 27 -2.47 7.43 -3.50
C VAL A 27 -1.04 7.02 -3.17
N TRP A 28 -0.74 6.95 -1.88
CA TRP A 28 0.48 6.39 -1.32
C TRP A 28 0.11 5.13 -0.58
N GLU A 29 0.84 4.06 -0.88
CA GLU A 29 0.74 2.80 -0.15
C GLU A 29 2.01 2.61 0.66
N ASN A 30 1.92 2.88 1.96
CA ASN A 30 3.02 2.71 2.89
C ASN A 30 2.96 1.30 3.48
N ILE A 31 4.07 0.58 3.41
CA ILE A 31 4.19 -0.78 3.94
C ILE A 31 4.94 -0.71 5.27
N TYR A 32 4.27 -1.07 6.36
CA TYR A 32 4.85 -1.07 7.71
C TYR A 32 5.03 -2.50 8.23
N LEU A 33 6.07 -2.71 9.04
CA LEU A 33 6.25 -3.94 9.82
C LEU A 33 5.55 -3.81 11.17
N VAL A 34 4.65 -4.74 11.47
CA VAL A 34 3.89 -4.79 12.73
C VAL A 34 4.11 -6.12 13.42
N HIS A 35 4.50 -6.07 14.70
CA HIS A 35 4.65 -7.27 15.53
C HIS A 35 3.41 -7.51 16.39
N ALA A 36 2.55 -8.45 15.98
CA ALA A 36 1.24 -8.69 16.58
C ALA A 36 1.01 -10.17 16.90
N ALA A 37 0.01 -10.50 17.71
CA ALA A 37 -0.37 -11.85 18.07
C ALA A 37 -1.38 -12.47 17.08
N SER A 38 -2.04 -11.65 16.26
CA SER A 38 -3.01 -12.08 15.26
C SER A 38 -3.06 -11.11 14.08
N HIS A 39 -3.68 -11.56 12.99
CA HIS A 39 -4.00 -10.72 11.84
C HIS A 39 -4.88 -9.53 12.24
N ASP A 40 -5.91 -9.75 13.07
CA ASP A 40 -6.80 -8.69 13.55
C ASP A 40 -6.04 -7.62 14.36
N GLU A 41 -5.16 -8.02 15.28
CA GLU A 41 -4.32 -7.06 16.02
C GLU A 41 -3.36 -6.31 15.07
N ALA A 42 -2.85 -6.98 14.02
CA ALA A 42 -2.03 -6.31 13.01
C ALA A 42 -2.83 -5.29 12.19
N TRP A 43 -4.07 -5.61 11.84
CA TRP A 43 -4.98 -4.72 11.13
C TRP A 43 -5.32 -3.48 11.96
N GLU A 44 -5.75 -3.65 13.21
CA GLU A 44 -6.05 -2.54 14.14
C GLU A 44 -4.85 -1.61 14.32
N ARG A 45 -3.64 -2.18 14.43
CA ARG A 45 -2.41 -1.39 14.51
C ARG A 45 -2.09 -0.66 13.20
N ALA A 46 -2.37 -1.26 12.06
CA ALA A 46 -2.19 -0.62 10.75
C ALA A 46 -3.13 0.60 10.60
N GLU A 47 -4.37 0.51 11.09
CA GLU A 47 -5.30 1.64 11.13
C GLU A 47 -4.78 2.78 12.02
N GLN A 48 -4.25 2.43 13.19
CA GLN A 48 -3.64 3.42 14.10
C GLN A 48 -2.43 4.11 13.44
N LEU A 49 -1.55 3.36 12.78
CA LEU A 49 -0.41 3.90 12.04
C LEU A 49 -0.87 4.85 10.93
N GLY A 50 -1.88 4.47 10.14
CA GLY A 50 -2.43 5.32 9.08
C GLY A 50 -3.02 6.62 9.60
N LEU A 51 -3.79 6.56 10.68
CA LEU A 51 -4.34 7.76 11.34
C LEU A 51 -3.23 8.66 11.90
N GLU A 52 -2.19 8.08 12.49
CA GLU A 52 -1.06 8.83 13.03
C GLU A 52 -0.25 9.51 11.92
N GLU A 53 0.09 8.77 10.86
CA GLU A 53 0.80 9.28 9.68
C GLU A 53 0.02 10.44 9.04
N ALA A 54 -1.29 10.26 8.87
CA ALA A 54 -2.15 11.30 8.32
C ALA A 54 -2.16 12.58 9.18
N ARG A 55 -2.05 12.44 10.50
CA ARG A 55 -2.01 13.58 11.42
C ARG A 55 -0.64 14.27 11.40
N VAL A 56 0.44 13.51 11.63
CA VAL A 56 1.80 14.07 11.82
C VAL A 56 2.38 14.55 10.50
N GLY A 57 2.21 13.80 9.42
CA GLY A 57 2.75 14.16 8.11
C GLY A 57 2.06 15.35 7.44
N SER A 58 0.94 15.83 7.98
CA SER A 58 0.18 16.95 7.41
C SER A 58 0.72 18.33 7.80
N GLU A 59 1.62 18.42 8.78
CA GLU A 59 2.13 19.72 9.24
C GLU A 59 2.95 20.42 8.16
N GLY A 60 2.42 21.51 7.61
CA GLY A 60 3.07 22.30 6.57
C GLY A 60 3.12 21.61 5.20
N LEU A 61 2.36 20.53 5.00
CA LEU A 61 2.33 19.80 3.74
C LEU A 61 1.80 20.70 2.62
N THR A 62 2.52 20.71 1.50
CA THR A 62 2.05 21.28 0.24
C THR A 62 2.05 20.22 -0.86
N PHE A 63 1.12 20.34 -1.78
CA PHE A 63 1.02 19.51 -2.98
C PHE A 63 0.78 20.42 -4.18
N ASP A 64 1.66 20.35 -5.17
CA ASP A 64 1.72 21.33 -6.27
C ASP A 64 1.68 22.78 -5.78
N GLU A 65 2.53 23.10 -4.80
CA GLU A 65 2.66 24.42 -4.16
C GLU A 65 1.40 24.91 -3.41
N ARG A 66 0.36 24.08 -3.30
CA ARG A 66 -0.89 24.40 -2.61
C ARG A 66 -0.94 23.74 -1.24
N PRO A 67 -1.49 24.40 -0.20
CA PRO A 67 -1.66 23.79 1.11
C PRO A 67 -2.50 22.51 1.05
N ALA A 68 -1.99 21.46 1.67
CA ALA A 68 -2.59 20.13 1.62
C ALA A 68 -2.50 19.44 2.99
N ARG A 69 -3.16 18.29 3.10
CA ARG A 69 -3.03 17.37 4.22
C ARG A 69 -3.03 15.93 3.71
N TRP A 70 -2.43 15.05 4.49
CA TRP A 70 -2.64 13.62 4.35
C TRP A 70 -4.01 13.23 4.88
N ARG A 71 -4.63 12.28 4.19
CA ARG A 71 -5.85 11.62 4.62
C ARG A 71 -5.62 10.12 4.59
N PHE A 72 -5.82 9.47 5.74
CA PHE A 72 -5.89 8.01 5.80
C PHE A 72 -7.13 7.52 5.05
N VAL A 73 -6.92 6.58 4.12
CA VAL A 73 -7.99 5.99 3.30
C VAL A 73 -8.43 4.64 3.86
N GLY A 74 -7.46 3.82 4.28
CA GLY A 74 -7.73 2.49 4.82
C GLY A 74 -6.51 1.58 4.78
N VAL A 75 -6.66 0.37 5.33
CA VAL A 75 -5.69 -0.71 5.21
C VAL A 75 -6.08 -1.55 3.99
N ARG A 76 -5.17 -1.74 3.03
CA ARG A 76 -5.41 -2.55 1.83
C ARG A 76 -5.19 -4.03 2.09
N ASN A 77 -4.14 -4.36 2.83
CA ASN A 77 -3.70 -5.74 3.04
C ASN A 77 -2.90 -5.89 4.33
N VAL A 78 -2.92 -7.10 4.89
CA VAL A 78 -2.10 -7.53 6.03
C VAL A 78 -1.55 -8.91 5.71
N VAL A 79 -0.24 -9.01 5.54
CA VAL A 79 0.45 -10.25 5.16
C VAL A 79 1.24 -10.75 6.36
N GLY A 80 0.95 -11.97 6.82
CA GLY A 80 1.74 -12.62 7.85
C GLY A 80 3.12 -13.00 7.32
N LEU A 81 4.19 -12.64 8.04
CA LEU A 81 5.55 -13.03 7.70
C LEU A 81 5.90 -14.39 8.32
N LEU A 82 6.91 -15.04 7.74
CA LEU A 82 7.46 -16.30 8.26
C LEU A 82 7.85 -16.18 9.74
N GLU A 83 7.81 -17.30 10.46
CA GLU A 83 8.15 -17.34 11.88
C GLU A 83 9.63 -16.98 12.11
N GLY A 84 9.86 -15.88 12.84
CA GLY A 84 11.20 -15.39 13.20
C GLY A 84 11.43 -13.93 12.82
N ALA A 85 12.66 -13.45 13.06
CA ALA A 85 13.08 -12.14 12.56
C ALA A 85 13.39 -12.24 11.05
N PRO A 86 12.97 -11.25 10.22
CA PRO A 86 13.35 -11.20 8.81
C PRO A 86 14.86 -11.22 8.64
N ARG A 87 15.33 -11.94 7.61
CA ARG A 87 16.75 -12.05 7.24
C ARG A 87 17.01 -11.27 5.95
N ASP A 88 18.29 -11.02 5.69
CA ASP A 88 18.72 -10.47 4.41
C ASP A 88 18.24 -11.36 3.26
N GLY A 89 17.56 -10.76 2.28
CA GLY A 89 16.99 -11.45 1.13
C GLY A 89 15.60 -12.07 1.34
N ASP A 90 15.01 -12.01 2.54
CA ASP A 90 13.64 -12.49 2.75
C ASP A 90 12.63 -11.57 2.04
N GLU A 91 11.68 -12.17 1.31
CA GLU A 91 10.54 -11.44 0.77
C GLU A 91 9.58 -11.08 1.91
N VAL A 92 9.33 -9.78 2.08
CA VAL A 92 8.43 -9.26 3.13
C VAL A 92 6.99 -9.22 2.62
N THR A 93 6.78 -8.83 1.37
CA THR A 93 5.46 -8.78 0.75
C THR A 93 5.64 -8.62 -0.76
N TRP A 94 4.54 -8.75 -1.50
CA TRP A 94 4.50 -8.55 -2.94
C TRP A 94 3.20 -7.82 -3.33
N VAL A 95 3.23 -7.20 -4.50
CA VAL A 95 2.05 -6.64 -5.16
C VAL A 95 2.00 -7.22 -6.56
N GLN A 96 0.86 -7.80 -6.91
CA GLN A 96 0.61 -8.30 -8.25
C GLN A 96 -0.11 -7.23 -9.06
N TYR A 97 0.36 -7.00 -10.28
CA TYR A 97 -0.26 -6.07 -11.20
C TYR A 97 -0.02 -6.50 -12.65
N SER A 98 -0.92 -6.09 -13.53
CA SER A 98 -0.81 -6.28 -14.98
C SER A 98 -0.40 -4.98 -15.67
N VAL A 99 0.35 -5.12 -16.77
CA VAL A 99 0.64 -4.08 -17.77
C VAL A 99 0.17 -4.54 -19.14
N LYS A 100 0.02 -3.60 -20.09
CA LYS A 100 -0.54 -3.89 -21.41
C LYS A 100 0.35 -4.81 -22.26
N ASP A 101 1.64 -4.50 -22.31
CA ASP A 101 2.61 -5.20 -23.14
C ASP A 101 4.05 -5.02 -22.62
N MET A 102 5.02 -5.53 -23.37
CA MET A 102 6.44 -5.48 -22.99
C MET A 102 7.01 -4.05 -22.99
N ALA A 103 6.51 -3.15 -23.85
CA ALA A 103 6.99 -1.78 -23.91
C ALA A 103 6.56 -0.99 -22.66
N ASP A 104 5.36 -1.27 -22.15
CA ASP A 104 4.90 -0.74 -20.86
C ASP A 104 5.71 -1.33 -19.70
N LEU A 105 6.01 -2.63 -19.71
CA LEU A 105 6.89 -3.23 -18.69
C LEU A 105 8.29 -2.59 -18.68
N GLU A 106 8.90 -2.39 -19.85
CA GLU A 106 10.19 -1.71 -19.98
C GLU A 106 10.14 -0.26 -19.47
N SER A 107 9.03 0.43 -19.72
CA SER A 107 8.82 1.80 -19.21
C SER A 107 8.69 1.82 -17.69
N LEU A 108 7.98 0.85 -17.10
CA LEU A 108 7.89 0.69 -15.65
C LEU A 108 9.26 0.46 -15.01
N LEU A 109 10.08 -0.43 -15.58
CA LEU A 109 11.44 -0.72 -15.10
C LEU A 109 12.37 0.51 -15.14
N GLN A 110 12.07 1.47 -16.00
CA GLN A 110 12.81 2.72 -16.14
C GLN A 110 12.21 3.86 -15.30
N GLY A 111 11.21 3.58 -14.47
CA GLY A 111 10.54 4.57 -13.62
C GLY A 111 9.69 5.58 -14.41
N ARG A 112 9.29 5.25 -15.64
CA ARG A 112 8.40 6.11 -16.43
C ARG A 112 6.93 5.81 -16.09
N PRO A 113 6.04 6.82 -16.21
CA PRO A 113 4.62 6.61 -15.97
C PRO A 113 4.04 5.57 -16.93
N VAL A 114 3.35 4.57 -16.39
CA VAL A 114 2.61 3.54 -17.12
C VAL A 114 1.28 3.27 -16.43
N ARG A 115 0.31 2.76 -17.19
CA ARG A 115 -0.93 2.26 -16.59
C ARG A 115 -0.70 0.84 -16.07
N VAL A 116 -1.13 0.61 -14.84
CA VAL A 116 -1.18 -0.73 -14.24
C VAL A 116 -2.59 -1.07 -13.80
N VAL A 117 -2.91 -2.35 -13.77
CA VAL A 117 -4.08 -2.89 -13.07
C VAL A 117 -3.56 -3.65 -11.88
N CYS A 118 -3.76 -3.13 -10.67
CA CYS A 118 -3.41 -3.86 -9.45
C CYS A 118 -4.38 -5.03 -9.28
N GLU A 119 -3.84 -6.24 -9.22
CA GLU A 119 -4.63 -7.46 -9.08
C GLU A 119 -4.92 -7.73 -7.59
N PRO A 120 -6.05 -8.37 -7.26
CA PRO A 120 -6.37 -8.74 -5.89
C PRO A 120 -5.32 -9.71 -5.32
N GLY A 121 -4.49 -9.23 -4.40
CA GLY A 121 -3.54 -10.06 -3.65
C GLY A 121 -4.20 -10.61 -2.39
N GLY A 122 -4.23 -11.94 -2.23
CA GLY A 122 -4.72 -12.60 -1.03
C GLY A 122 -4.14 -14.01 -0.92
N LEU A 123 -3.73 -14.40 0.30
CA LEU A 123 -3.26 -15.76 0.61
C LEU A 123 -4.42 -16.77 0.71
N GLU A 124 -5.66 -16.29 0.72
CA GLU A 124 -6.85 -17.10 0.84
C GLU A 124 -7.56 -17.17 -0.52
N GLU A 125 -7.55 -18.38 -1.08
CA GLU A 125 -8.28 -18.85 -2.25
C GLU A 125 -7.69 -18.52 -3.64
N ASN A 126 -6.97 -19.52 -4.17
CA ASN A 126 -6.87 -19.90 -5.59
C ASN A 126 -7.51 -18.94 -6.60
N GLY A 127 -6.73 -17.96 -7.03
CA GLY A 127 -7.06 -17.19 -8.22
C GLY A 127 -5.92 -16.25 -8.54
N ASP A 128 -5.00 -16.69 -9.41
CA ASP A 128 -4.27 -15.81 -10.31
C ASP A 128 -5.29 -15.14 -11.27
N ALA A 129 -6.22 -14.37 -10.69
CA ALA A 129 -7.28 -13.70 -11.40
C ALA A 129 -6.69 -12.39 -11.92
N TYR A 130 -6.23 -12.45 -13.16
CA TYR A 130 -5.80 -11.28 -13.89
C TYR A 130 -7.00 -10.62 -14.55
N HIS A 131 -7.02 -9.29 -14.55
CA HIS A 131 -8.08 -8.48 -15.14
C HIS A 131 -7.56 -7.65 -16.34
N PRO A 132 -7.05 -8.31 -17.41
CA PRO A 132 -6.45 -7.61 -18.55
C PRO A 132 -7.45 -6.73 -19.30
N GLU A 133 -8.76 -7.00 -19.18
CA GLU A 133 -9.82 -6.16 -19.72
C GLU A 133 -9.80 -4.72 -19.16
N LEU A 134 -9.18 -4.49 -18.00
CA LEU A 134 -9.07 -3.18 -17.37
C LEU A 134 -7.87 -2.36 -17.88
N LEU A 135 -6.98 -2.94 -18.69
CA LEU A 135 -5.77 -2.29 -19.20
C LEU A 135 -6.05 -1.23 -20.28
N GLY A 136 -7.14 -1.37 -21.04
CA GLY A 136 -7.59 -0.41 -22.08
C GLY A 136 -6.81 -0.41 -23.39
#